data_AF-A0A8X6Q724-F1
#
_entry.id   AF-A0A8X6Q724-F1
#
_cell.length_a   1.000
_cell.length_b   1.000
_cell.length_c   1.000
_cell.angle_alpha   90.00
_cell.angle_beta   90.00
_cell.angle_gamma   90.00
#
_symmetry.space_group_name_H-M   'P 1'
#
loop_
_entity.id
_entity.type
_entity.pdbx_description
1 polymer ?
#
loop_
_entity_poly.entity_id
_entity_poly.type
_entity_poly.pdbx_seq_one_letter_code
_entity_poly.pdbx_strand_id
1 'polypeptide(L)'
;MFKFLKNRGQKLTELYLSMRLADGQQSTSLVQKATVPITICRRTFQTDLIFLPHAKGNRTLLGVDFLKTSGIVMNMRKNYWYFGDKPSCRIPFAKDIPYVQTTVLSK
;
A
#
# COMPACT_ATOMS: atom_id res chain seq x y z
N MET A 1 -1.41 -4.39 -8.80
CA MET A 1 -2.42 -4.58 -7.72
C MET A 1 -3.85 -4.41 -8.22
N PHE A 2 -4.24 -3.26 -8.77
CA PHE A 2 -5.62 -3.00 -9.25
C PHE A 2 -6.20 -4.10 -10.15
N LYS A 3 -5.54 -4.41 -11.27
CA LYS A 3 -5.97 -5.46 -12.20
C LYS A 3 -6.11 -6.83 -11.52
N PHE A 4 -5.21 -7.16 -10.61
CA PHE A 4 -5.25 -8.42 -9.86
C PHE A 4 -6.50 -8.54 -8.99
N LEU A 5 -6.84 -7.47 -8.25
CA LEU A 5 -8.05 -7.46 -7.40
C LEU A 5 -9.33 -7.49 -8.24
N LYS A 6 -9.36 -6.73 -9.35
CA LYS A 6 -10.49 -6.76 -10.30
C LYS A 6 -10.71 -8.16 -10.88
N ASN A 7 -9.63 -8.84 -11.30
CA ASN A 7 -9.71 -10.19 -11.86
C ASN A 7 -10.13 -11.24 -10.83
N ARG A 8 -9.90 -11.00 -9.53
CA ARG A 8 -10.39 -11.86 -8.44
C ARG A 8 -11.84 -11.56 -8.02
N GLY A 9 -12.52 -10.62 -8.70
CA GLY A 9 -13.89 -10.23 -8.35
C GLY A 9 -14.00 -9.43 -7.05
N GLN A 10 -12.91 -8.79 -6.60
CA GLN A 10 -12.97 -7.94 -5.41
C GLN A 10 -13.98 -6.81 -5.62
N LYS A 11 -14.88 -6.62 -4.65
CA LYS A 11 -15.83 -5.50 -4.69
C LYS A 11 -15.09 -4.17 -4.61
N LEU A 12 -15.27 -3.33 -5.62
CA LEU A 12 -14.75 -1.97 -5.69
C LEU A 12 -15.90 -0.99 -5.44
N THR A 13 -15.65 0.03 -4.62
CA THR A 13 -16.58 1.13 -4.39
C THR A 13 -15.97 2.43 -4.90
N GLU A 14 -16.79 3.29 -5.49
CA GLU A 14 -16.35 4.60 -5.95
C GLU A 14 -16.56 5.66 -4.86
N LEU A 15 -15.61 6.58 -4.73
CA LEU A 15 -15.72 7.72 -3.83
C LEU A 15 -14.97 8.92 -4.39
N TYR A 16 -15.42 10.13 -4.03
CA TYR A 16 -14.64 11.34 -4.26
C TYR A 16 -13.60 11.50 -3.15
N LEU A 17 -12.33 11.60 -3.53
CA LEU A 17 -11.23 11.81 -2.60
C LEU A 17 -10.53 13.12 -2.92
N SER A 18 -10.41 13.99 -1.90
CA SER A 18 -9.52 15.15 -1.97
C SER A 18 -8.13 14.74 -1.49
N MET A 19 -7.12 14.92 -2.35
CA MET A 19 -5.75 14.56 -2.08
C MET A 19 -4.85 15.78 -2.23
N ARG A 20 -3.96 15.96 -1.25
CA ARG A 20 -2.83 16.90 -1.36
C ARG A 20 -1.54 16.08 -1.49
N LEU A 21 -0.84 16.29 -2.59
CA LEU A 21 0.44 15.63 -2.87
C LEU A 21 1.59 16.41 -2.24
N ALA A 22 2.77 15.79 -2.20
CA ALA A 22 3.97 16.37 -1.59
C ALA A 22 4.49 17.60 -2.36
N ASP A 23 4.13 17.74 -3.63
CA ASP A 23 4.41 18.93 -4.46
C ASP A 23 3.47 20.11 -4.17
N GLY A 24 2.56 19.95 -3.20
CA GLY A 24 1.57 20.96 -2.82
C GLY A 24 0.32 20.96 -3.70
N GLN A 25 0.29 20.21 -4.80
CA GLN A 25 -0.90 20.10 -5.63
C GLN A 25 -2.04 19.45 -4.83
N GLN A 26 -3.23 20.04 -4.97
CA GLN A 26 -4.44 19.49 -4.40
C GLN A 26 -5.45 19.23 -5.50
N SER A 27 -6.06 18.05 -5.49
CA SER A 27 -7.10 17.70 -6.44
C SER A 27 -8.17 16.87 -5.74
N THR A 28 -9.40 16.99 -6.24
CA THR A 28 -10.49 16.08 -5.89
C THR A 28 -10.78 15.22 -7.10
N SER A 29 -10.74 13.91 -6.93
CA SER A 29 -10.95 12.95 -8.03
C SER A 29 -11.87 11.83 -7.59
N LEU A 30 -12.66 11.32 -8.55
CA LEU A 30 -13.37 10.06 -8.37
C LEU A 30 -12.34 8.93 -8.39
N VAL A 31 -12.26 8.17 -7.31
CA VAL A 31 -11.32 7.06 -7.14
C VAL A 31 -12.07 5.79 -6.79
N GLN A 32 -11.46 4.65 -7.07
CA GLN A 32 -11.97 3.35 -6.64
C GLN A 32 -11.27 2.93 -5.36
N LYS A 33 -12.03 2.27 -4.48
CA LYS A 33 -11.56 1.75 -3.20
C LYS A 33 -11.93 0.28 -3.06
N ALA A 34 -11.04 -0.49 -2.43
CA ALA A 34 -11.30 -1.86 -2.03
C ALA A 34 -10.77 -2.10 -0.61
N THR A 35 -11.60 -2.69 0.25
CA THR A 35 -11.11 -3.25 1.51
C THR A 35 -10.54 -4.63 1.23
N VAL A 36 -9.27 -4.84 1.56
CA VAL A 36 -8.56 -6.11 1.34
C VAL A 36 -7.84 -6.57 2.61
N PRO A 37 -7.78 -7.89 2.85
CA PRO A 37 -6.93 -8.43 3.90
C PRO A 37 -5.45 -8.39 3.45
N ILE A 38 -4.59 -7.78 4.25
CA ILE A 38 -3.14 -7.78 4.08
C ILE A 38 -2.51 -8.62 5.19
N THR A 39 -1.81 -9.67 4.81
CA THR A 39 -1.11 -10.55 5.76
C THR A 39 0.37 -10.24 5.82
N ILE A 40 0.87 -9.89 7.01
CA ILE A 40 2.29 -9.65 7.28
C ILE A 40 2.68 -10.43 8.54
N CYS A 41 3.72 -11.27 8.44
CA CYS A 41 4.24 -12.05 9.56
C CYS A 41 3.16 -12.82 10.35
N ARG A 42 2.26 -13.51 9.61
CA ARG A 42 1.12 -14.28 10.15
C ARG A 42 0.03 -13.45 10.84
N ARG A 43 0.05 -12.12 10.71
CA ARG A 43 -1.03 -11.23 11.14
C ARG A 43 -1.77 -10.71 9.93
N THR A 44 -3.09 -10.66 9.98
CA THR A 44 -3.93 -10.16 8.88
C THR A 44 -4.65 -8.90 9.33
N PHE A 45 -4.55 -7.85 8.50
CA PHE A 45 -5.17 -6.56 8.74
C PHE A 45 -6.12 -6.24 7.59
N GLN A 46 -7.33 -5.79 7.89
CA GLN A 46 -8.22 -5.25 6.86
C GLN A 46 -7.75 -3.84 6.53
N THR A 47 -7.59 -3.55 5.24
CA THR A 47 -7.01 -2.27 4.80
C THR A 47 -7.72 -1.79 3.56
N ASP A 48 -8.05 -0.51 3.57
CA ASP A 48 -8.62 0.16 2.42
C ASP A 48 -7.52 0.57 1.46
N LEU A 49 -7.54 -0.01 0.27
CA LEU A 49 -6.69 0.41 -0.84
C LEU A 49 -7.47 1.35 -1.75
N ILE A 50 -6.83 2.45 -2.13
CA ILE A 50 -7.37 3.45 -3.05
C ILE A 50 -6.59 3.37 -4.36
N PHE A 51 -7.30 3.35 -5.48
CA PHE A 51 -6.74 3.27 -6.82
C PHE A 51 -6.80 4.64 -7.48
N LEU A 52 -5.63 5.23 -7.67
CA LEU A 52 -5.48 6.52 -8.32
C LEU A 52 -5.37 6.30 -9.84
N PRO A 53 -6.35 6.76 -10.66
CA PRO A 53 -6.38 6.45 -12.09
C PRO A 53 -5.23 7.09 -12.87
N HIS A 54 -4.69 8.21 -12.39
CA HIS A 54 -3.64 8.97 -13.07
C HIS A 54 -2.22 8.70 -12.54
N ALA A 55 -2.08 7.86 -11.52
CA ALA A 55 -0.80 7.46 -10.97
C ALA A 55 -0.08 6.49 -11.92
N LYS A 56 0.98 6.95 -12.60
CA LYS A 56 1.81 6.10 -13.47
C LYS A 56 3.03 5.58 -12.72
N GLY A 57 3.29 4.27 -12.79
CA GLY A 57 4.49 3.65 -12.23
C GLY A 57 4.54 3.55 -10.70
N ASN A 58 3.47 3.93 -10.00
CA ASN A 58 3.46 3.92 -8.54
C ASN A 58 3.34 2.50 -7.99
N ARG A 59 4.29 2.13 -7.12
CA ARG A 59 4.14 0.97 -6.23
C ARG A 59 2.97 1.22 -5.29
N THR A 60 2.33 0.15 -4.81
CA THR A 60 1.34 0.27 -3.74
C THR A 60 2.01 0.85 -2.49
N LEU A 61 1.46 1.95 -1.98
CA LEU A 61 1.91 2.59 -0.76
C LEU A 61 1.00 2.17 0.39
N LEU A 62 1.60 1.81 1.53
CA LEU A 62 0.89 1.62 2.78
C LEU A 62 1.04 2.91 3.60
N GLY A 63 -0.09 3.55 3.88
CA GLY A 63 -0.13 4.82 4.57
C GLY A 63 0.08 4.69 6.08
N VAL A 64 0.06 5.85 6.73
CA VAL A 64 0.15 5.96 8.20
C VAL A 64 -1.05 5.31 8.89
N ASP A 65 -2.21 5.27 8.25
CA ASP A 65 -3.41 4.56 8.69
C ASP A 65 -3.15 3.05 8.87
N PHE A 66 -2.50 2.42 7.88
CA PHE A 66 -2.08 1.02 7.97
C PHE A 66 -1.05 0.82 9.09
N LEU A 67 -0.04 1.69 9.17
CA LEU A 67 1.01 1.59 10.20
C LEU A 67 0.44 1.69 11.61
N LYS A 68 -0.50 2.62 11.84
CA LYS A 68 -1.22 2.76 13.12
C LYS A 68 -2.01 1.50 13.46
N THR A 69 -2.81 1.00 12.50
CA THR A 69 -3.68 -0.16 12.72
C THR A 69 -2.88 -1.44 12.96
N SER A 70 -1.75 -1.59 12.27
CA SER A 70 -0.89 -2.77 12.40
C SER A 70 0.01 -2.76 13.63
N GLY A 71 0.17 -1.61 14.29
CA GLY A 71 1.11 -1.44 15.40
C GLY A 71 2.56 -1.57 14.96
N ILE A 72 2.88 -1.29 13.69
CA ILE A 72 4.23 -1.34 13.18
C ILE A 72 5.02 -0.12 13.67
N VAL A 73 6.20 -0.38 14.22
CA VAL A 73 7.19 0.62 14.61
C VAL A 73 8.40 0.50 13.69
N MET A 74 8.79 1.61 13.06
CA MET A 74 9.91 1.67 12.14
C MET A 74 11.11 2.36 12.80
N ASN A 75 12.25 1.69 12.82
CA ASN A 75 13.52 2.27 13.25
C ASN A 75 14.38 2.59 12.02
N MET A 76 14.23 3.83 11.53
CA MET A 76 14.93 4.32 10.34
C MET A 76 16.46 4.32 10.52
N ARG A 77 16.96 4.68 11.71
CA ARG A 77 18.40 4.73 11.98
C ARG A 77 19.05 3.35 11.92
N LYS A 78 18.33 2.31 12.33
CA LYS A 78 18.84 0.94 12.41
C LYS A 78 18.35 0.02 11.29
N ASN A 79 17.61 0.56 10.32
CA ASN A 79 17.10 -0.15 9.14
C ASN A 79 16.27 -1.41 9.45
N TYR A 80 15.41 -1.35 10.47
CA TYR A 80 14.47 -2.43 10.77
C TYR A 80 13.12 -1.88 11.23
N TRP A 81 12.11 -2.73 11.20
CA TRP A 81 10.81 -2.50 11.84
C TRP A 81 10.42 -3.69 12.71
N TYR A 82 9.42 -3.50 13.55
CA TYR A 82 8.87 -4.52 14.45
C TYR A 82 7.40 -4.21 14.75
N PHE A 83 6.67 -5.17 15.32
CA PHE A 83 5.36 -4.90 15.92
C PHE A 83 5.55 -4.40 17.35
N GLY A 84 4.85 -3.34 17.75
CA GLY A 84 5.00 -2.72 19.07
C GLY A 84 4.79 -3.68 20.24
N ASP A 85 3.95 -4.70 20.07
CA ASP A 85 3.71 -5.77 21.05
C ASP A 85 4.82 -6.85 21.08
N LYS A 86 5.75 -6.84 20.12
CA LYS A 86 6.88 -7.80 20.01
C LYS A 86 8.17 -7.09 19.55
N PRO A 87 8.76 -6.21 20.39
CA PRO A 87 9.95 -5.42 20.02
C PRO A 87 11.24 -6.23 19.81
N SER A 88 11.28 -7.47 20.30
CA SER A 88 12.39 -8.41 20.03
C SER A 88 12.36 -8.98 18.62
N CYS A 89 11.18 -9.05 17.98
CA CYS A 89 11.00 -9.57 16.62
C CYS A 89 11.27 -8.48 15.58
N ARG A 90 12.54 -8.20 15.33
CA ARG A 90 12.99 -7.18 14.37
C ARG A 90 13.08 -7.76 12.97
N ILE A 91 12.49 -7.06 12.01
CA ILE A 91 12.49 -7.42 10.60
C ILE A 91 13.29 -6.35 9.86
N PRO A 92 14.37 -6.72 9.15
CA PRO A 92 15.15 -5.76 8.39
C PRO A 92 14.27 -5.15 7.29
N PHE A 93 14.52 -3.88 6.95
CA PHE A 93 13.91 -3.32 5.75
C PHE A 93 14.35 -4.12 4.52
N ALA A 94 13.43 -4.24 3.56
CA ALA A 94 13.77 -4.82 2.28
C ALA A 94 14.91 -4.01 1.64
N LYS A 95 15.95 -4.70 1.18
CA LYS A 95 16.94 -4.10 0.27
C LYS A 95 16.24 -3.77 -1.05
N ASP A 96 16.78 -2.81 -1.80
CA ASP A 96 16.18 -2.34 -3.05
C ASP A 96 15.63 -3.49 -3.90
N ILE A 97 14.31 -3.57 -4.00
CA ILE A 97 13.65 -4.53 -4.87
C ILE A 97 13.81 -3.96 -6.28
N PRO A 98 14.45 -4.67 -7.22
CA PRO A 98 14.62 -4.16 -8.58
C PRO A 98 13.27 -3.80 -9.18
N TYR A 99 13.25 -2.70 -9.95
CA TYR A 99 12.07 -2.28 -10.68
C TYR A 99 11.77 -3.31 -11.77
N VAL A 100 10.92 -4.30 -11.49
CA VAL A 100 10.44 -5.21 -12.53
C VAL A 100 9.40 -4.46 -13.34
N GLN A 101 9.84 -3.86 -14.44
CA GLN A 101 8.97 -3.37 -15.49
C GLN A 101 8.33 -4.61 -16.14
N THR A 102 7.08 -4.91 -15.83
CA THR A 102 6.35 -5.98 -16.52
C THR A 102 6.09 -5.51 -17.95
N THR A 103 6.95 -5.90 -18.89
CA THR A 103 6.62 -5.84 -20.32
C THR A 103 5.48 -6.81 -20.55
N VAL A 104 4.29 -6.29 -20.80
CA VAL A 104 3.20 -7.10 -21.36
C VAL A 104 3.63 -7.39 -22.80
N LEU A 105 4.09 -8.61 -23.07
CA LEU A 105 4.21 -9.10 -24.44
C LEU A 105 2.79 -9.19 -25.00
N SER A 106 2.38 -8.20 -25.78
CA SER A 106 1.27 -8.34 -26.71
C SER A 106 1.73 -9.27 -27.83
N LYS A 107 1.14 -10.47 -27.88
CA LYS A 107 0.94 -11.17 -29.16
C LYS A 107 -0.45 -10.83 -29.66
#